data_AF-A0A661KKG6-F1
#
_entry.id   AF-A0A661KKG6-F1
#
_cell.length_a   1.000
_cell.length_b   1.000
_cell.length_c   1.000
_cell.angle_alpha   90.00
_cell.angle_beta   90.00
_cell.angle_gamma   90.00
#
_symmetry.space_group_name_H-M   'P 1'
#
loop_
_entity.id
_entity.type
_entity.pdbx_description
1 polymer ?
#
loop_
_entity_poly.entity_id
_entity_poly.type
_entity_poly.pdbx_seq_one_letter_code
_entity_poly.pdbx_strand_id
1 'polypeptide(L)' 'MLALLKPQFEVGRGEVGKGGVVRDPQKHQEVVDRIIMFAESIGLTPRGVMESSLRGPKGNKEFFLYFEHPHGKDRGT' A
#
# COMPACT_ATOMS: atom_id res chain seq x y z
N MET A 1 -12.05 -3.94 1.08
CA MET A 1 -10.82 -4.65 0.66
C MET A 1 -9.69 -4.31 1.62
N LEU A 2 -8.91 -5.30 2.05
CA LEU A 2 -7.70 -5.10 2.83
C LEU A 2 -6.50 -5.57 1.99
N ALA A 3 -5.51 -4.70 1.79
CA ALA A 3 -4.31 -4.98 1.03
C ALA A 3 -3.07 -4.87 1.92
N LEU A 4 -2.10 -5.78 1.72
CA LEU A 4 -0.78 -5.69 2.33
C LEU A 4 0.22 -5.18 1.31
N LEU A 5 0.68 -3.95 1.50
CA LEU A 5 1.68 -3.28 0.69
C LEU A 5 3.09 -3.58 1.19
N LYS A 6 3.95 -3.91 0.24
CA LYS A 6 5.35 -4.26 0.45
C LYS A 6 6.24 -3.34 -0.39
N PRO A 7 6.72 -2.20 0.16
CA PRO A 7 7.44 -1.18 -0.60
C PRO A 7 8.61 -1.71 -1.43
N GLN A 8 9.32 -2.76 -0.96
CA GLN A 8 10.44 -3.36 -1.68
C GLN A 8 10.12 -3.96 -3.05
N PHE A 9 8.84 -4.17 -3.36
CA PHE A 9 8.38 -4.63 -4.68
C PHE A 9 7.84 -3.49 -5.55
N GLU A 10 7.71 -2.29 -4.98
CA GLU A 10 6.99 -1.17 -5.58
C GLU A 10 7.90 0.02 -5.89
N VAL A 11 8.97 0.22 -5.12
CA VAL A 11 9.98 1.24 -5.40
C VAL A 11 10.72 0.96 -6.71
N GLY A 12 11.29 2.01 -7.31
CA GLY A 12 12.01 1.91 -8.58
C GLY A 12 13.26 1.03 -8.52
N ARG A 13 13.74 0.60 -9.69
CA ARG A 13 15.03 -0.10 -9.80
C ARG A 13 16.14 0.79 -9.25
N GLY A 14 16.94 0.26 -8.32
CA GLY A 14 18.04 0.99 -7.67
C GLY A 14 17.66 1.66 -6.34
N GLU A 15 16.38 1.71 -5.99
CA GLU A 15 15.90 2.33 -4.73
C GLU A 15 15.84 1.34 -3.55
N VAL A 16 16.12 0.06 -3.82
CA VAL A 16 16.21 -0.97 -2.79
C VAL A 16 17.65 -1.06 -2.30
N GLY A 17 17.86 -0.74 -1.03
CA GLY A 17 19.18 -0.77 -0.41
C GLY A 17 19.74 -2.19 -0.20
N LYS A 18 20.97 -2.27 0.33
CA LYS A 18 21.63 -3.55 0.66
C LYS A 18 20.70 -4.47 1.45
N GLY A 19 20.68 -5.73 1.03
CA GLY A 19 19.84 -6.79 1.61
C GLY A 19 18.40 -6.83 1.08
N GLY A 20 18.04 -6.00 0.10
CA GLY A 20 16.67 -5.99 -0.42
C GLY A 20 15.70 -5.22 0.49
N VAL A 21 16.20 -4.22 1.22
CA VAL A 21 15.42 -3.50 2.25
C VAL A 21 15.30 -2.02 1.90
N VAL A 22 14.07 -1.53 1.88
CA VAL A 22 13.76 -0.10 1.75
C VAL A 22 13.78 0.51 3.15
N ARG A 23 14.76 1.37 3.42
CA ARG A 23 14.95 2.02 4.73
C ARG A 23 14.47 3.46 4.77
N ASP A 24 14.39 4.09 3.59
CA ASP A 24 13.98 5.48 3.46
C ASP A 24 12.47 5.61 3.73
N PRO A 25 12.05 6.32 4.79
CA PRO A 25 10.63 6.52 5.08
C PRO A 25 9.92 7.35 4.00
N GLN A 26 10.63 8.20 3.26
CA GLN A 26 10.05 8.96 2.16
C GLN A 26 9.63 8.02 1.02
N LYS A 27 10.45 7.01 0.72
CA LYS A 27 10.11 5.96 -0.25
C LYS A 27 8.92 5.12 0.18
N HIS A 28 8.76 4.86 1.48
CA HIS A 28 7.56 4.18 1.99
C HIS A 28 6.31 5.02 1.73
N GLN A 29 6.35 6.31 2.07
CA GLN A 29 5.23 7.22 1.88
C GLN A 29 4.88 7.39 0.41
N GLU A 30 5.87 7.59 -0.47
CA GLU A 30 5.67 7.71 -1.92
C GLU A 30 4.93 6.49 -2.50
N VAL A 31 5.31 5.28 -2.06
CA VAL A 31 4.64 4.05 -2.51
C VAL A 31 3.21 3.97 -1.95
N VAL A 32 3.00 4.28 -0.67
CA VAL A 32 1.67 4.32 -0.05
C VAL A 32 0.75 5.26 -0.83
N ASP A 33 1.19 6.49 -1.07
CA ASP A 33 0.41 7.52 -1.78
C ASP A 33 0.10 7.09 -3.21
N ARG A 34 1.07 6.50 -3.91
CA ARG A 34 0.86 5.98 -5.27
C ARG A 34 -0.22 4.90 -5.31
N ILE A 35 -0.22 3.98 -4.34
CA ILE A 35 -1.23 2.90 -4.28
C ILE A 35 -2.60 3.46 -3.90
N ILE A 36 -2.68 4.46 -3.02
CA ILE A 36 -3.93 5.16 -2.71
C ILE A 36 -4.49 5.81 -3.97
N MET A 37 -3.69 6.62 -4.67
CA MET A 37 -4.12 7.30 -5.91
C MET A 37 -4.59 6.30 -6.98
N PHE A 38 -3.88 5.17 -7.13
CA PHE A 38 -4.30 4.11 -8.04
C PHE A 38 -5.63 3.48 -7.61
N ALA A 39 -5.80 3.18 -6.32
CA ALA A 39 -7.04 2.61 -5.80
C ALA A 39 -8.23 3.56 -6.02
N GLU A 40 -8.06 4.85 -5.78
CA GLU A 40 -9.06 5.88 -6.07
C GLU A 40 -9.40 5.92 -7.57
N SER A 41 -8.41 5.80 -8.46
CA SER A 41 -8.64 5.78 -9.91
C SER A 41 -9.50 4.61 -10.40
N ILE A 42 -9.53 3.50 -9.65
CA ILE A 42 -10.36 2.33 -9.95
C ILE A 42 -11.66 2.29 -9.11
N GLY A 43 -12.00 3.41 -8.45
CA GLY A 43 -13.26 3.61 -7.74
C GLY A 43 -13.27 3.12 -6.30
N LEU A 44 -12.13 2.71 -5.73
CA LEU A 44 -12.05 2.35 -4.31
C LEU A 44 -11.89 3.60 -3.44
N THR A 45 -12.51 3.62 -2.27
CA THR A 45 -12.36 4.72 -1.31
C THR A 45 -11.37 4.34 -0.21
N PRO A 46 -10.23 5.05 -0.04
CA PRO A 46 -9.30 4.80 1.04
C PRO A 46 -9.94 5.10 2.40
N ARG A 47 -9.79 4.18 3.35
CA ARG A 47 -10.34 4.30 4.71
C ARG A 47 -9.27 4.34 5.78
N GLY A 48 -8.08 3.81 5.52
CA GLY A 48 -6.97 3.91 6.45
C GLY A 48 -5.71 3.22 5.96
N VAL A 49 -4.58 3.64 6.53
CA VAL A 49 -3.26 3.02 6.35
C VAL A 49 -2.69 2.74 7.73
N MET A 50 -2.04 1.58 7.88
CA MET A 50 -1.39 1.19 9.14
C MET A 50 -0.08 0.46 8.84
N GLU A 51 1.00 0.79 9.54
CA GLU A 51 2.23 -0.03 9.52
C GLU A 51 1.93 -1.40 10.14
N SER A 52 2.34 -2.46 9.48
CA SER A 52 2.29 -3.81 10.03
C SER A 52 3.19 -3.90 11.27
N SER A 53 2.67 -4.47 12.36
CA SER A 53 3.46 -4.74 13.57
C SER A 53 4.58 -5.76 13.31
N LEU A 54 4.42 -6.60 12.29
CA LEU A 54 5.44 -7.54 11.82
C LEU A 54 6.17 -6.94 10.63
N ARG A 55 7.49 -7.09 10.64
CA ARG A 55 8.34 -6.80 9.48
C ARG A 55 8.39 -8.02 8.56
N GLY A 56 8.58 -7.78 7.26
CA GLY A 56 8.84 -8.86 6.31
C GLY A 56 10.14 -9.62 6.65
N PRO A 57 10.39 -10.80 6.06
CA PRO A 57 11.50 -11.69 6.45
C PRO A 57 12.89 -11.05 6.43
N LYS A 58 13.11 -10.05 5.58
CA LYS A 58 14.37 -9.29 5.49
C LYS A 58 14.37 -7.98 6.29
N GLY A 59 13.34 -7.74 7.09
CA GLY A 59 13.18 -6.55 7.92
C GLY A 59 12.53 -5.35 7.23
N ASN A 60 11.89 -5.54 6.06
CA ASN A 60 11.11 -4.48 5.41
C ASN A 60 9.90 -4.11 6.27
N LYS A 61 9.63 -2.80 6.36
CA LYS A 61 8.33 -2.32 6.80
C LYS A 61 7.29 -2.65 5.75
N GLU A 62 6.13 -3.13 6.18
CA GLU A 62 4.99 -3.44 5.32
C GLU A 62 3.78 -2.68 5.87
N PHE A 63 2.80 -2.37 5.02
CA PHE A 63 1.68 -1.50 5.37
C PHE A 63 0.36 -2.16 4.99
N PHE A 64 -0.62 -2.11 5.87
CA PHE A 64 -1.99 -2.43 5.54
C PHE A 64 -2.69 -1.19 4.98
N LEU A 65 -3.37 -1.36 3.85
CA LEU A 65 -4.28 -0.35 3.31
C LEU A 65 -5.70 -0.92 3.31
N TYR A 66 -6.60 -0.20 3.95
CA TYR A 66 -8.01 -0.51 4.00
C TYR A 66 -8.76 0.38 3.01
N PHE A 67 -9.50 -0.24 2.12
CA PHE A 67 -10.34 0.43 1.14
C PHE A 67 -11.78 -0.05 1.26
N GLU A 68 -12.72 0.87 1.10
CA GLU A 68 -14.10 0.55 0.86
C GLU A 68 -14.34 0.39 -0.64
N HIS A 69 -15.05 -0.66 -1.01
CA HIS A 69 -15.55 -0.81 -2.37
C HIS A 69 -16.86 -0.03 -2.46
N PRO A 70 -17.13 0.71 -3.55
CA PRO A 70 -18.41 1.36 -3.72
C PRO A 70 -19.48 0.28 -3.63
N HIS A 71 -20.37 0.38 -2.64
CA HIS A 71 -21.53 -0.49 -2.59
C HIS A 71 -22.26 -0.33 -3.92
N GLY A 72 -22.37 -1.42 -4.69
CA GLY A 72 -23.23 -1.40 -5.87
C GLY A 72 -24.59 -0.93 -5.38
N LYS A 73 -25.12 0.16 -5.95
CA LYS A 73 -26.53 0.49 -5.75
C LYS A 73 -27.31 -0.81 -5.96
N ASP A 74 -27.98 -1.28 -4.92
CA ASP A 74 -29.01 -2.30 -5.11
C ASP A 74 -29.87 -1.81 -6.26
N ARG A 75 -29.95 -2.62 -7.32
CA ARG A 75 -30.86 -2.38 -8.45
C ARG A 75 -32.28 -2.62 -7.93
N GLY A 76 -32.76 -1.68 -7.12
CA GLY A 76 -34.10 -1.61 -6.57
C GLY A 76 -34.81 -0.40 -7.13
N THR A 77 -35.16 -0.46 -8.42
CA THR A 77 -36.29 0.24 -9.05
C THR A 77 -36.81 -0.63 -10.18
#